data_AF-A0A8B9DAF2-F1
#
_entry.id   AF-A0A8B9DAF2-F1
#
_cell.length_a   1.000
_cell.length_b   1.000
_cell.length_c   1.000
_cell.angle_alpha   90.00
_cell.angle_beta   90.00
_cell.angle_gamma   90.00
#
_symmetry.space_group_name_H-M   'P 1'
#
loop_
_entity.id
_entity.type
_entity.pdbx_description
1 polymer ?
#
loop_
_entity_poly.entity_id
_entity_poly.type
_entity_poly.pdbx_seq_one_letter_code
_entity_poly.pdbx_strand_id
1 'polypeptide(L)'
;MSFGGPLSIIVYLIACLSHLSSCTIPKRYFYLEGFTVPAFNFCPAKHGTDTERCCNTCDDVREAYRRRGWAFKNPDTIEQCKREGFSQKMQEQKNEGCQVYGFLEVNKVAGNFHFAPGKSFQQSHVHGKLLAFLFQINMTHYIKHLSFGRDYPGIVNPLDGTDVTAQQASMMFQYFVKVVPTVYMKVDGEVVRTNQFSVTRHEKIANGLIGDQGLPGVFVLYELSPMMVKLTEKHR
;
A
#
# COMPACT_ATOMS: atom_id res chain seq x y z
N MET A 1 -10.14 33.75 -0.58
CA MET A 1 -10.74 32.78 -1.54
C MET A 1 -10.31 31.37 -1.12
N SER A 2 -11.15 30.68 -0.35
CA SER A 2 -10.88 29.32 0.13
C SER A 2 -10.90 28.34 -1.05
N PHE A 3 -9.87 27.49 -1.16
CA PHE A 3 -9.93 26.29 -1.99
C PHE A 3 -10.85 25.27 -1.28
N GLY A 4 -12.16 25.51 -1.29
CA GLY A 4 -13.16 24.61 -0.69
C GLY A 4 -13.34 23.36 -1.54
N GLY A 5 -12.89 22.21 -1.04
CA GLY A 5 -13.02 20.90 -1.68
C GLY A 5 -11.94 19.93 -1.20
N PRO A 6 -12.13 18.60 -1.31
CA PRO A 6 -11.11 17.61 -0.96
C PRO A 6 -9.86 17.75 -1.85
N LEU A 7 -8.74 17.21 -1.39
CA LEU A 7 -7.53 17.02 -2.19
C LEU A 7 -7.61 15.64 -2.85
N SER A 8 -7.70 15.61 -4.18
CA SER A 8 -7.66 14.36 -4.94
C SER A 8 -6.21 14.00 -5.22
N ILE A 9 -5.75 12.85 -4.75
CA ILE A 9 -4.43 12.28 -5.03
C ILE A 9 -4.64 11.22 -6.10
N ILE A 10 -4.03 11.36 -7.27
CA ILE A 10 -4.11 10.37 -8.35
C ILE A 10 -2.81 9.57 -8.32
N VAL A 11 -2.94 8.26 -8.14
CA VAL A 11 -1.78 7.36 -8.01
C VAL A 11 -1.86 6.30 -9.10
N TYR A 12 -0.76 6.15 -9.82
CA TYR A 12 -0.48 4.98 -10.63
C TYR A 12 0.93 4.49 -10.29
N LEU A 13 0.97 3.40 -9.54
CA LEU A 13 2.18 2.74 -9.07
C LEU A 13 2.21 1.30 -9.57
N ILE A 14 3.29 0.91 -10.21
CA ILE A 14 3.58 -0.50 -10.49
C ILE A 14 4.60 -0.96 -9.45
N ALA A 15 4.17 -1.77 -8.50
CA ALA A 15 5.07 -2.41 -7.54
C ALA A 15 5.44 -3.81 -8.06
N CYS A 16 6.72 -4.19 -7.96
CA CYS A 16 7.31 -5.44 -8.44
C CYS A 16 7.38 -5.60 -9.97
N LEU A 17 8.56 -5.32 -10.50
CA LEU A 17 9.02 -5.73 -11.83
C LEU A 17 10.01 -6.89 -11.67
N SER A 18 9.54 -8.12 -11.81
CA SER A 18 10.38 -9.19 -12.34
C SER A 18 9.81 -9.56 -13.71
N HIS A 19 10.30 -8.86 -14.73
CA HIS A 19 10.07 -9.03 -16.17
C HIS A 19 8.61 -9.25 -16.63
N LEU A 20 8.11 -8.30 -17.42
CA LEU A 20 6.88 -8.46 -18.19
C LEU A 20 6.87 -9.79 -18.96
N SER A 21 5.97 -10.69 -18.57
CA SER A 21 5.15 -11.50 -19.49
C SER A 21 4.12 -12.28 -18.67
N SER A 22 2.85 -11.95 -18.85
CA SER A 22 1.70 -12.59 -18.22
C SER A 22 1.40 -12.21 -16.77
N CYS A 23 1.07 -10.93 -16.53
CA CYS A 23 0.16 -10.58 -15.45
C CYS A 23 -1.26 -10.93 -15.90
N THR A 24 -1.60 -12.23 -15.91
CA THR A 24 -3.01 -12.64 -16.01
C THR A 24 -3.61 -12.41 -14.65
N ILE A 25 -4.32 -11.29 -14.50
CA ILE A 25 -5.21 -11.04 -13.36
C ILE A 25 -6.11 -12.27 -13.26
N PRO A 26 -6.06 -13.08 -12.19
CA PRO A 26 -7.18 -13.96 -11.94
C PRO A 26 -8.33 -13.03 -11.56
N LYS A 27 -9.22 -12.77 -12.51
CA LYS A 27 -10.58 -12.33 -12.21
C LYS A 27 -11.16 -13.40 -11.30
N ARG A 28 -11.07 -13.21 -9.99
CA ARG A 28 -11.85 -14.00 -9.02
C ARG A 28 -12.68 -13.09 -8.14
N TYR A 29 -13.85 -12.82 -8.72
CA TYR A 29 -15.18 -12.89 -8.11
C TYR A 29 -15.36 -12.20 -6.75
N PHE A 30 -16.01 -11.03 -6.82
CA PHE A 30 -17.07 -10.70 -5.88
C PHE A 30 -18.00 -11.90 -5.74
N TYR A 31 -18.22 -12.36 -4.51
CA TYR A 31 -19.42 -13.14 -4.19
C TYR A 31 -20.19 -12.43 -3.08
N LEU A 32 -21.42 -12.10 -3.45
CA LEU A 32 -22.51 -11.65 -2.62
C LEU A 32 -22.89 -12.74 -1.62
N GLU A 33 -23.47 -12.27 -0.51
CA GLU A 33 -23.92 -13.09 0.60
C GLU A 33 -24.90 -14.21 0.23
N GLY A 34 -24.85 -15.28 1.02
CA GLY A 34 -25.98 -16.14 1.32
C GLY A 34 -26.07 -17.42 0.51
N PHE A 35 -25.56 -18.53 1.08
CA PHE A 35 -26.22 -19.84 1.11
C PHE A 35 -25.58 -20.70 2.21
N THR A 36 -26.41 -21.22 3.11
CA THR A 36 -26.04 -22.13 4.19
C THR A 36 -25.87 -23.54 3.65
N VAL A 37 -24.68 -24.12 3.83
CA VAL A 37 -24.42 -25.56 3.68
C VAL A 37 -23.97 -26.11 5.04
N PRO A 38 -24.60 -27.18 5.56
CA PRO A 38 -24.24 -27.73 6.86
C PRO A 38 -22.95 -28.54 6.71
N ALA A 39 -21.81 -27.93 7.03
CA ALA A 39 -20.54 -28.63 7.08
C ALA A 39 -20.37 -29.28 8.45
N PHE A 40 -20.39 -30.61 8.45
CA PHE A 40 -20.05 -31.49 9.57
C PHE A 40 -18.81 -30.99 10.34
N ASN A 41 -18.95 -30.85 11.65
CA ASN A 41 -17.87 -30.51 12.58
C ASN A 41 -16.78 -31.58 12.57
N PHE A 42 -15.68 -31.31 11.88
CA PHE A 42 -14.40 -31.98 12.11
C PHE A 42 -13.36 -30.90 12.46
N CYS A 43 -13.16 -30.67 13.76
CA CYS A 43 -12.14 -29.75 14.28
C CYS A 43 -10.93 -30.58 14.76
N PRO A 44 -9.86 -30.76 13.96
CA PRO A 44 -8.72 -31.58 14.38
C PRO A 44 -7.77 -30.88 15.36
N ALA A 45 -7.89 -29.56 15.60
CA ALA A 45 -7.00 -28.87 16.53
C ALA A 45 -7.70 -27.79 17.37
N LYS A 46 -7.85 -28.05 18.67
CA LYS A 46 -8.20 -27.03 19.68
C LYS A 46 -6.94 -26.29 20.13
N HIS A 47 -6.56 -25.21 19.45
CA HIS A 47 -5.48 -24.35 19.95
C HIS A 47 -6.03 -23.26 20.87
N GLY A 48 -6.18 -23.63 22.15
CA GLY A 48 -6.40 -22.75 23.29
C GLY A 48 -7.85 -22.61 23.73
N THR A 49 -8.00 -22.44 25.04
CA THR A 49 -9.20 -22.52 25.85
C THR A 49 -10.12 -21.30 25.69
N ASP A 50 -10.73 -21.15 24.51
CA ASP A 50 -11.88 -20.27 24.33
C ASP A 50 -12.97 -21.12 23.65
N THR A 51 -14.07 -21.34 24.36
CA THR A 51 -14.94 -22.50 24.18
C THR A 51 -15.80 -22.52 22.92
N GLU A 52 -15.73 -21.56 21.99
CA GLU A 52 -16.78 -21.44 20.95
C GLU A 52 -16.36 -21.09 19.51
N ARG A 53 -15.07 -21.02 19.15
CA ARG A 53 -14.69 -20.78 17.74
C ARG A 53 -13.66 -21.78 17.20
N CYS A 54 -14.13 -22.73 16.39
CA CYS A 54 -13.25 -23.52 15.53
C CYS A 54 -12.67 -22.64 14.41
N CYS A 55 -11.37 -22.78 14.16
CA CYS A 55 -10.70 -22.17 13.02
C CYS A 55 -10.76 -23.16 11.84
N ASN A 56 -11.55 -22.83 10.82
CA ASN A 56 -11.78 -23.73 9.70
C ASN A 56 -10.80 -23.48 8.55
N THR A 57 -10.29 -22.26 8.42
CA THR A 57 -9.34 -21.86 7.37
C THR A 57 -7.97 -21.51 7.92
N CYS A 58 -6.94 -21.49 7.07
CA CYS A 58 -5.60 -21.01 7.46
C CYS A 58 -5.64 -19.56 7.93
N ASP A 59 -6.48 -18.73 7.32
CA ASP A 59 -6.66 -17.32 7.69
C ASP A 59 -7.30 -17.15 9.07
N ASP A 60 -8.24 -18.01 9.46
CA ASP A 60 -8.82 -18.02 10.82
C ASP A 60 -7.75 -18.32 11.88
N VAL A 61 -6.88 -19.30 11.61
CA VAL A 61 -5.78 -19.67 12.52
C VAL A 61 -4.78 -18.52 12.65
N ARG A 62 -4.42 -17.88 11.53
CA ARG A 62 -3.50 -16.73 11.52
C ARG A 62 -4.06 -15.56 12.31
N GLU A 63 -5.36 -15.26 12.15
CA GLU A 63 -6.04 -14.20 12.88
C GLU A 63 -6.13 -14.51 14.37
N ALA A 64 -6.40 -15.77 14.75
CA ALA A 64 -6.40 -16.21 16.14
C ALA A 64 -5.01 -16.08 16.80
N TYR A 65 -3.94 -16.50 16.10
CA TYR A 65 -2.56 -16.33 16.56
C TYR A 65 -2.22 -14.85 16.74
N ARG A 66 -2.62 -14.01 15.78
CA ARG A 66 -2.40 -12.56 15.82
C ARG A 66 -3.09 -11.90 17.02
N ARG A 67 -4.37 -12.22 17.28
CA ARG A 67 -5.13 -11.68 18.43
C ARG A 67 -4.51 -12.04 19.78
N ARG A 68 -3.83 -13.19 19.87
CA ARG A 68 -3.11 -13.63 21.06
C ARG A 68 -1.65 -13.18 21.12
N GLY A 69 -1.16 -12.48 20.08
CA GLY A 69 0.25 -12.09 19.98
C GLY A 69 1.21 -13.26 19.81
N TRP A 70 0.72 -14.43 19.36
CA TRP A 70 1.54 -15.61 19.11
C TRP A 70 2.29 -15.52 17.79
N ALA A 71 3.53 -16.00 17.77
CA ALA A 71 4.35 -16.00 16.57
C ALA A 71 3.90 -17.09 15.59
N PHE A 72 3.57 -16.70 14.36
CA PHE A 72 3.27 -17.60 13.27
C PHE A 72 4.58 -18.01 12.57
N LYS A 73 5.16 -19.15 12.97
CA LYS A 73 6.52 -19.55 12.54
C LYS A 73 6.54 -20.46 11.32
N ASN A 74 5.73 -21.52 11.32
CA ASN A 74 5.73 -22.49 10.23
C ASN A 74 4.29 -22.81 9.77
N PRO A 75 3.87 -22.37 8.57
CA PRO A 75 2.56 -22.73 8.03
C PRO A 75 2.38 -24.23 7.82
N ASP A 76 3.44 -25.00 7.58
CA ASP A 76 3.35 -26.44 7.31
C ASP A 76 3.01 -27.27 8.56
N THR A 77 3.19 -26.69 9.75
CA THR A 77 2.79 -27.32 11.02
C THR A 77 1.31 -27.17 11.35
N ILE A 78 0.59 -26.33 10.60
CA ILE A 78 -0.83 -26.04 10.81
C ILE A 78 -1.61 -26.76 9.72
N GLU A 79 -2.48 -27.71 10.12
CA GLU A 79 -3.21 -28.56 9.17
C GLU A 79 -4.04 -27.75 8.17
N GLN A 80 -4.69 -26.67 8.62
CA GLN A 80 -5.48 -25.79 7.76
C GLN A 80 -4.61 -25.15 6.67
N CYS A 81 -3.41 -24.68 7.03
CA CYS A 81 -2.48 -24.02 6.11
C CYS A 81 -1.80 -25.01 5.16
N LYS A 82 -1.48 -26.22 5.65
CA LYS A 82 -0.96 -27.31 4.83
C LYS A 82 -2.00 -27.80 3.81
N ARG A 83 -3.25 -28.01 4.24
CA ARG A 83 -4.38 -28.41 3.38
C ARG A 83 -4.66 -27.39 2.29
N GLU A 84 -4.54 -26.11 2.61
CA GLU A 84 -4.78 -25.01 1.66
C GLU A 84 -3.57 -24.67 0.79
N GLY A 85 -2.42 -25.35 0.97
CA GLY A 85 -1.20 -25.13 0.20
C GLY A 85 -0.60 -23.75 0.42
N PHE A 86 -0.70 -23.19 1.64
CA PHE A 86 -0.27 -21.82 1.93
C PHE A 86 1.21 -21.57 1.58
N SER A 87 2.10 -22.50 1.91
CA SER A 87 3.54 -22.39 1.64
C SER A 87 3.85 -22.36 0.15
N GLN A 88 3.11 -23.15 -0.67
CA GLN A 88 3.26 -23.17 -2.13
C GLN A 88 2.77 -21.85 -2.73
N LYS A 89 1.59 -21.38 -2.33
CA LYS A 89 1.05 -20.08 -2.75
C LYS A 89 2.01 -18.93 -2.42
N MET A 90 2.60 -18.93 -1.23
CA MET A 90 3.59 -17.93 -0.84
C MET A 90 4.87 -17.97 -1.68
N GLN A 91 5.30 -19.16 -2.13
CA GLN A 91 6.44 -19.30 -3.03
C GLN A 91 6.13 -18.84 -4.46
N GLU A 92 4.94 -19.15 -4.97
CA GLU A 92 4.46 -18.69 -6.27
C GLU A 92 4.36 -17.16 -6.33
N GLN A 93 3.81 -16.55 -5.27
CA GLN A 93 3.68 -15.09 -5.15
C GLN A 93 5.00 -14.35 -4.93
N LYS A 94 6.11 -15.05 -4.66
CA LYS A 94 7.41 -14.42 -4.39
C LYS A 94 7.95 -13.60 -5.58
N ASN A 95 7.57 -13.98 -6.80
CA ASN A 95 7.99 -13.33 -8.05
C ASN A 95 6.84 -12.56 -8.71
N GLU A 96 5.72 -12.37 -8.02
CA GLU A 96 4.60 -11.60 -8.55
C GLU A 96 4.77 -10.11 -8.28
N GLY A 97 4.14 -9.31 -9.15
CA GLY A 97 3.99 -7.87 -8.94
C GLY A 97 2.55 -7.41 -8.92
N CYS A 98 2.35 -6.21 -8.39
CA CYS A 98 1.06 -5.59 -8.22
C CYS A 98 1.03 -4.25 -8.96
N GLN A 99 0.02 -4.08 -9.80
CA GLN A 99 -0.29 -2.79 -10.41
C GLN A 99 -1.38 -2.10 -9.58
N VAL A 100 -1.03 -0.99 -8.96
CA VAL A 100 -1.95 -0.17 -8.16
C VAL A 100 -2.27 1.11 -8.92
N TYR A 101 -3.54 1.35 -9.17
CA TYR A 101 -4.01 2.58 -9.81
C TYR A 101 -5.32 3.03 -9.18
N GLY A 102 -5.52 4.33 -9.09
CA GLY A 102 -6.76 4.91 -8.58
C GLY A 102 -6.58 6.36 -8.15
N PHE A 103 -7.59 6.87 -7.46
CA PHE A 103 -7.54 8.18 -6.84
C PHE A 103 -8.00 8.08 -5.39
N LEU A 104 -7.45 8.93 -4.52
CA LEU A 104 -7.82 9.07 -3.12
C LEU A 104 -8.28 10.50 -2.88
N GLU A 105 -9.48 10.67 -2.36
CA GLU A 105 -9.95 11.97 -1.89
C GLU A 105 -9.66 12.09 -0.39
N VAL A 106 -8.83 13.07 -0.04
CA VAL A 106 -8.38 13.29 1.34
C VAL A 106 -8.65 14.72 1.78
N ASN A 107 -8.70 14.92 3.09
CA ASN A 107 -8.74 16.26 3.66
C ASN A 107 -7.46 17.02 3.32
N LYS A 108 -7.56 18.35 3.16
CA LYS A 108 -6.43 19.25 2.91
C LYS A 108 -5.63 19.50 4.19
N VAL A 109 -5.04 18.45 4.73
CA VAL A 109 -4.14 18.46 5.89
C VAL A 109 -2.90 17.64 5.57
N ALA A 110 -1.86 17.75 6.40
CA ALA A 110 -0.72 16.85 6.32
C ALA A 110 -1.16 15.40 6.51
N GLY A 111 -0.57 14.48 5.75
CA GLY A 111 -0.96 13.07 5.79
C GLY A 111 0.13 12.14 5.28
N ASN A 112 -0.15 10.84 5.42
CA ASN A 112 0.73 9.76 4.99
C ASN A 112 -0.12 8.65 4.39
N PHE A 113 0.19 8.27 3.15
CA PHE A 113 -0.28 7.02 2.58
C PHE A 113 0.92 6.13 2.25
N HIS A 114 0.74 4.82 2.36
CA HIS A 114 1.84 3.90 2.19
C HIS A 114 1.40 2.57 1.57
N PHE A 115 2.33 1.96 0.85
CA PHE A 115 2.23 0.61 0.30
C PHE A 115 3.19 -0.28 1.08
N ALA A 116 2.63 -1.16 1.89
CA ALA A 116 3.39 -2.11 2.69
C ALA A 116 2.75 -3.50 2.61
N PRO A 117 3.54 -4.58 2.66
CA PRO A 117 3.01 -5.93 2.67
C PRO A 117 2.29 -6.22 4.00
N GLY A 118 1.07 -6.73 3.92
CA GLY A 118 0.25 -7.11 5.07
C GLY A 118 -1.21 -6.66 4.95
N LYS A 119 -2.07 -7.07 5.89
CA LYS A 119 -3.43 -6.52 6.00
C LYS A 119 -3.35 -5.15 6.68
N SER A 120 -3.85 -4.09 6.04
CA SER A 120 -3.96 -2.76 6.64
C SER A 120 -4.85 -2.81 7.88
N PHE A 121 -4.32 -2.41 9.05
CA PHE A 121 -5.07 -2.30 10.30
C PHE A 121 -4.79 -0.97 10.98
N GLN A 122 -5.83 -0.34 11.53
CA GLN A 122 -5.79 0.93 12.28
C GLN A 122 -5.29 0.80 13.73
N GLN A 123 -4.73 -0.34 14.15
CA GLN A 123 -4.27 -0.50 15.53
C GLN A 123 -2.80 -0.10 15.68
N SER A 124 -2.61 1.05 16.34
CA SER A 124 -1.35 1.51 16.90
C SER A 124 -0.64 0.39 17.67
N HIS A 125 0.66 0.29 17.43
CA HIS A 125 1.62 -0.56 18.16
C HIS A 125 1.34 -2.08 18.13
N VAL A 126 1.92 -2.81 17.18
CA VAL A 126 2.02 -4.28 17.32
C VAL A 126 3.45 -4.79 17.11
N HIS A 127 4.10 -4.99 18.25
CA HIS A 127 5.05 -6.03 18.63
C HIS A 127 5.58 -6.98 17.52
N GLY A 128 6.73 -6.62 16.95
CA GLY A 128 8.01 -7.32 17.12
C GLY A 128 8.26 -8.72 16.53
N LYS A 129 7.26 -9.59 16.29
CA LYS A 129 7.55 -11.01 15.92
C LYS A 129 6.69 -11.64 14.83
N LEU A 130 5.69 -10.94 14.29
CA LEU A 130 4.97 -11.34 13.07
C LEU A 130 5.76 -10.99 11.78
N LEU A 131 6.86 -10.25 11.94
CA LEU A 131 7.66 -9.69 10.86
C LEU A 131 8.58 -10.70 10.13
N ALA A 132 8.84 -11.88 10.71
CA ALA A 132 9.81 -12.82 10.15
C ALA A 132 9.54 -13.24 8.69
N PHE A 133 8.26 -13.27 8.29
CA PHE A 133 7.84 -13.57 6.92
C PHE A 133 7.72 -12.34 6.00
N LEU A 134 7.72 -11.13 6.57
CA LEU A 134 7.66 -9.85 5.83
C LEU A 134 9.05 -9.36 5.40
N PHE A 135 10.13 -9.96 5.93
CA PHE A 135 11.49 -9.44 5.75
C PHE A 135 12.20 -9.87 4.46
N GLN A 136 11.55 -10.63 3.58
CA GLN A 136 12.13 -11.06 2.29
C GLN A 136 11.34 -10.54 1.09
N ILE A 137 10.65 -9.40 1.26
CA ILE A 137 9.84 -8.80 0.19
C ILE A 137 10.68 -7.75 -0.53
N ASN A 138 10.68 -7.85 -1.86
CA ASN A 138 11.33 -6.89 -2.73
C ASN A 138 10.41 -5.66 -2.89
N MET A 139 10.90 -4.48 -2.50
CA MET A 139 10.15 -3.23 -2.57
C MET A 139 10.50 -2.40 -3.83
N THR A 140 11.04 -3.04 -4.86
CA THR A 140 11.26 -2.44 -6.18
C THR A 140 9.94 -1.96 -6.76
N HIS A 141 9.91 -0.73 -7.25
CA HIS A 141 8.69 -0.13 -7.75
C HIS A 141 8.98 0.90 -8.85
N TYR A 142 8.00 1.07 -9.72
CA TYR A 142 7.97 2.04 -10.79
C TYR A 142 6.75 2.94 -10.60
N ILE A 143 6.98 4.22 -10.35
CA ILE A 143 5.93 5.24 -10.26
C ILE A 143 5.67 5.71 -11.68
N LYS A 144 4.57 5.28 -12.29
CA LYS A 144 4.20 5.76 -13.62
C LYS A 144 3.70 7.20 -13.55
N HIS A 145 2.81 7.46 -12.59
CA HIS A 145 2.20 8.77 -12.42
C HIS A 145 1.77 8.99 -10.98
N LEU A 146 2.09 10.16 -10.43
CA LEU A 146 1.56 10.63 -9.15
C LEU A 146 1.28 12.13 -9.23
N SER A 147 0.03 12.52 -9.01
CA SER A 147 -0.39 13.93 -9.04
C SER A 147 -1.34 14.28 -7.89
N PHE A 148 -1.40 15.58 -7.59
CA PHE A 148 -2.24 16.16 -6.54
C PHE A 148 -3.23 17.15 -7.16
N GLY A 149 -4.41 16.67 -7.51
CA GLY A 149 -5.45 17.43 -8.20
C GLY A 149 -5.49 17.13 -9.69
N ARG A 150 -5.88 18.12 -10.49
CA ARG A 150 -6.04 17.98 -11.95
C ARG A 150 -4.82 18.50 -12.68
N ASP A 151 -4.37 17.81 -13.71
CA ASP A 151 -3.28 18.30 -14.54
C ASP A 151 -3.68 19.57 -15.32
N TYR A 152 -2.68 20.38 -15.65
CA TYR A 152 -2.79 21.54 -16.54
C TYR A 152 -1.63 21.54 -17.54
N PRO A 153 -1.76 22.21 -18.69
CA PRO A 153 -0.69 22.24 -19.69
C PRO A 153 0.64 22.73 -19.12
N GLY A 154 1.69 21.93 -19.27
CA GLY A 154 3.04 22.24 -18.80
C GLY A 154 3.33 21.89 -17.34
N ILE A 155 2.39 21.25 -16.62
CA ILE A 155 2.71 20.66 -15.30
C ILE A 155 3.72 19.53 -15.47
N VAL A 156 4.71 19.48 -14.58
CA VAL A 156 5.67 18.38 -14.47
C VAL A 156 5.56 17.81 -13.07
N ASN A 157 5.11 16.56 -12.95
CA ASN A 157 5.03 15.86 -11.68
C ASN A 157 6.40 15.19 -11.38
N PRO A 158 7.09 15.57 -10.29
CA PRO A 158 8.46 15.10 -10.04
C PRO A 158 8.66 13.59 -9.89
N LEU A 159 7.60 12.82 -9.63
CA LEU A 159 7.67 11.38 -9.44
C LEU A 159 7.22 10.56 -10.66
N ASP A 160 6.76 11.21 -11.73
CA ASP A 160 6.33 10.51 -12.94
C ASP A 160 7.52 9.81 -13.62
N GLY A 161 7.34 8.54 -14.00
CA GLY A 161 8.38 7.71 -14.62
C GLY A 161 9.53 7.30 -13.69
N THR A 162 9.39 7.43 -12.37
CA THR A 162 10.46 7.09 -11.42
C THR A 162 10.58 5.59 -11.23
N ASP A 163 11.73 5.01 -11.62
CA ASP A 163 12.10 3.62 -11.36
C ASP A 163 13.02 3.52 -10.14
N VAL A 164 12.66 2.67 -9.17
CA VAL A 164 13.42 2.44 -7.96
C VAL A 164 13.62 0.96 -7.75
N THR A 165 14.88 0.52 -7.83
CA THR A 165 15.29 -0.86 -7.55
C THR A 165 15.75 -1.00 -6.11
N ALA A 166 15.13 -1.91 -5.35
CA ALA A 166 15.57 -2.25 -4.01
C ALA A 166 16.82 -3.13 -4.07
N GLN A 167 17.92 -2.65 -3.50
CA GLN A 167 19.20 -3.37 -3.45
C GLN A 167 19.18 -4.53 -2.45
N GLN A 168 18.29 -4.46 -1.46
CA GLN A 168 18.17 -5.43 -0.38
C GLN A 168 16.69 -5.71 -0.11
N ALA A 169 16.41 -6.90 0.41
CA ALA A 169 15.08 -7.16 0.96
C ALA A 169 14.82 -6.25 2.16
N SER A 170 13.55 -5.94 2.40
CA SER A 170 13.14 -5.06 3.51
C SER A 170 13.58 -3.60 3.42
N MET A 171 13.76 -3.06 2.21
CA MET A 171 13.96 -1.62 2.07
C MET A 171 12.68 -0.83 2.37
N MET A 172 12.84 0.30 3.03
CA MET A 172 11.83 1.31 3.24
C MET A 172 12.16 2.54 2.40
N PHE A 173 11.23 2.94 1.53
CA PHE A 173 11.32 4.13 0.70
C PHE A 173 10.36 5.19 1.24
N GLN A 174 10.86 6.39 1.49
CA GLN A 174 10.09 7.53 1.98
C GLN A 174 10.18 8.68 0.99
N TYR A 175 9.01 9.14 0.54
CA TYR A 175 8.84 10.30 -0.32
C TYR A 175 8.21 11.41 0.50
N PHE A 176 9.00 12.45 0.81
CA PHE A 176 8.53 13.65 1.46
C PHE A 176 8.06 14.64 0.40
N VAL A 177 6.76 14.81 0.30
CA VAL A 177 6.08 15.61 -0.72
C VAL A 177 5.61 16.93 -0.11
N LYS A 178 5.98 18.04 -0.75
CA LYS A 178 5.47 19.37 -0.41
C LYS A 178 4.49 19.82 -1.49
N VAL A 179 3.21 19.81 -1.16
CA VAL A 179 2.10 20.15 -2.07
C VAL A 179 1.89 21.67 -2.07
N VAL A 180 1.95 22.30 -3.24
CA VAL A 180 1.80 23.75 -3.43
C VAL A 180 0.50 24.04 -4.19
N PRO A 181 -0.51 24.63 -3.53
CA PRO A 181 -1.74 25.06 -4.19
C PRO A 181 -1.44 25.98 -5.37
N THR A 182 -2.02 25.67 -6.53
CA THR A 182 -1.77 26.38 -7.79
C THR A 182 -3.08 26.76 -8.45
N VAL A 183 -3.17 28.03 -8.86
CA VAL A 183 -4.26 28.55 -9.69
C VAL A 183 -3.70 28.79 -11.08
N TYR A 184 -4.18 28.03 -12.06
CA TYR A 184 -3.85 28.22 -13.47
C TYR A 184 -5.02 28.89 -14.18
N MET A 185 -4.75 30.04 -14.81
CA MET A 185 -5.72 30.78 -15.61
C MET A 185 -5.40 30.56 -17.09
N LYS A 186 -6.32 29.92 -17.81
CA LYS A 186 -6.25 29.73 -19.25
C LYS A 186 -6.51 31.04 -20.00
N VAL A 187 -6.13 31.07 -21.28
CA VAL A 187 -6.39 32.21 -22.16
C VAL A 187 -7.89 32.47 -22.35
N ASP A 188 -8.71 31.42 -22.36
CA ASP A 188 -10.17 31.49 -22.48
C ASP A 188 -10.87 32.01 -21.21
N GLY A 189 -10.11 32.28 -20.14
CA GLY A 189 -10.63 32.72 -18.84
C GLY A 189 -11.00 31.59 -17.89
N GLU A 190 -10.89 30.32 -18.30
CA GLU A 190 -11.11 29.18 -17.42
C GLU A 190 -10.05 29.15 -16.31
N VAL A 191 -10.51 28.97 -15.06
CA VAL A 191 -9.63 28.89 -13.89
C VAL A 191 -9.55 27.47 -13.39
N VAL A 192 -8.37 26.85 -13.55
CA VAL A 192 -8.06 25.53 -13.03
C VAL A 192 -7.42 25.67 -11.65
N ARG A 193 -8.11 25.17 -10.63
CA ARG A 193 -7.61 25.01 -9.27
C ARG A 193 -6.99 23.63 -9.12
N THR A 194 -5.69 23.59 -8.86
CA THR A 194 -4.92 22.36 -8.76
C THR A 194 -3.74 22.51 -7.80
N ASN A 195 -2.82 21.56 -7.77
CA ASN A 195 -1.60 21.64 -6.98
C ASN A 195 -0.40 21.18 -7.81
N GLN A 196 0.73 21.79 -7.52
CA GLN A 196 2.04 21.29 -7.89
C GLN A 196 2.67 20.64 -6.65
N PHE A 197 3.77 19.92 -6.81
CA PHE A 197 4.52 19.48 -5.65
C PHE A 197 6.02 19.39 -5.93
N SER A 198 6.80 19.40 -4.85
CA SER A 198 8.20 18.97 -4.86
C SER A 198 8.34 17.73 -4.00
N VAL A 199 9.42 16.96 -4.23
CA VAL A 199 9.68 15.71 -3.52
C VAL A 199 11.12 15.62 -3.04
N THR A 200 11.30 15.03 -1.86
CA THR A 200 12.60 14.56 -1.35
C THR A 200 12.49 13.07 -1.05
N ARG A 201 13.44 12.27 -1.55
CA ARG A 201 13.44 10.81 -1.39
C ARG A 201 14.46 10.38 -0.35
N HIS A 202 14.06 9.49 0.56
CA HIS A 202 14.93 8.80 1.50
C HIS A 202 14.71 7.29 1.39
N GLU A 203 15.78 6.52 1.55
CA GLU A 203 15.73 5.07 1.58
C GLU A 203 16.55 4.55 2.77
N LYS A 204 16.04 3.54 3.47
CA LYS A 204 16.77 2.86 4.53
C LYS A 204 16.34 1.40 4.62
N ILE A 205 17.19 0.59 5.24
CA ILE A 205 16.86 -0.82 5.50
C ILE A 205 15.99 -0.88 6.76
N ALA A 206 14.83 -1.53 6.68
CA ALA A 206 13.95 -1.73 7.82
C ALA A 206 14.47 -2.88 8.70
N ASN A 207 15.47 -2.59 9.55
CA ASN A 207 16.04 -3.57 10.48
C ASN A 207 15.18 -3.66 11.75
N GLY A 208 14.25 -4.63 11.80
CA GLY A 208 13.38 -4.87 12.95
C GLY A 208 14.06 -5.42 14.22
N LEU A 209 15.39 -5.39 14.30
CA LEU A 209 16.17 -6.01 15.38
C LEU A 209 16.85 -5.01 16.33
N ILE A 210 17.08 -3.75 15.92
CA ILE A 210 17.82 -2.78 16.75
C ILE A 210 17.32 -1.36 16.49
N GLY A 211 16.57 -0.79 17.42
CA GLY A 211 16.44 0.66 17.67
C GLY A 211 15.75 1.55 16.62
N ASP A 212 15.78 1.21 15.33
CA ASP A 212 15.28 2.07 14.27
C ASP A 212 13.92 1.57 13.76
N GLN A 213 12.86 2.22 14.26
CA GLN A 213 11.47 1.84 13.98
C GLN A 213 11.13 2.13 12.52
N GLY A 214 10.96 1.10 11.70
CA GLY A 214 10.47 1.21 10.34
C GLY A 214 9.96 -0.13 9.82
N LEU A 215 8.87 -0.09 9.06
CA LEU A 215 8.38 -1.25 8.31
C LEU A 215 8.87 -1.13 6.87
N PRO A 216 9.25 -2.23 6.20
CA PRO A 216 9.55 -2.19 4.78
C PRO A 216 8.29 -1.79 4.00
N GLY A 217 8.46 -0.92 3.00
CA GLY A 217 7.32 -0.29 2.35
C GLY A 217 7.69 0.95 1.54
N VAL A 218 6.74 1.44 0.76
CA VAL A 218 6.80 2.73 0.07
C VAL A 218 5.87 3.68 0.80
N PHE A 219 6.41 4.74 1.38
CA PHE A 219 5.68 5.73 2.17
C PHE A 219 5.71 7.08 1.49
N VAL A 220 4.55 7.69 1.31
CA VAL A 220 4.41 9.05 0.77
C VAL A 220 3.84 9.94 1.86
N LEU A 221 4.71 10.77 2.42
CA LEU A 221 4.38 11.75 3.45
C LEU A 221 4.19 13.09 2.76
N TYR A 222 2.97 13.63 2.78
CA TYR A 222 2.65 14.87 2.10
C TYR A 222 2.25 15.95 3.08
N GLU A 223 2.72 17.17 2.84
CA GLU A 223 2.37 18.37 3.60
C GLU A 223 2.02 19.51 2.65
N LEU A 224 1.06 20.33 3.06
CA LEU A 224 0.63 21.49 2.28
C LEU A 224 1.51 22.70 2.56
N SER A 225 1.99 23.35 1.50
CA SER A 225 2.67 24.63 1.58
C SER A 225 1.69 25.74 1.96
N PRO A 226 2.08 26.68 2.82
CA PRO A 226 1.27 27.87 3.11
C PRO A 226 1.26 28.86 1.95
N MET A 227 2.09 28.67 0.92
CA MET A 227 2.19 29.54 -0.24
C MET A 227 1.34 29.03 -1.40
N MET A 228 0.82 29.95 -2.22
CA MET A 228 0.04 29.65 -3.41
C MET A 228 0.72 30.25 -4.64
N VAL A 229 0.75 29.49 -5.73
CA VAL A 229 1.26 29.95 -7.03
C VAL A 229 0.09 30.30 -7.95
N LYS A 230 0.20 31.42 -8.66
CA LYS A 230 -0.75 31.82 -9.70
C LYS A 230 -0.06 31.88 -11.05
N LEU A 231 -0.53 31.09 -11.99
CA LEU A 231 -0.01 31.00 -13.35
C LEU A 231 -1.08 31.56 -14.31
N THR A 232 -0.63 32.33 -15.29
CA THR A 232 -1.49 32.89 -16.34
C THR A 232 -0.93 32.45 -17.68
N GLU A 233 -1.74 31.73 -18.45
CA GLU A 233 -1.43 31.39 -19.83
C GLU A 233 -1.50 32.65 -20.70
N LYS A 234 -0.54 32.82 -21.61
CA LYS A 234 -0.51 33.93 -22.57
C LYS A 234 -0.18 33.38 -23.95
N HIS A 235 -0.86 33.88 -24.99
CA HIS A 235 -0.41 33.68 -26.36
C HIS A 235 0.94 34.38 -26.55
N ARG A 236 1.86 33.66 -27.21
CA ARG A 236 3.15 34.17 -27.64
C ARG A 236 3.05 34.81 -29.02
#